data_AF-A0A9P6AQS8-F1
#
_entry.id   AF-A0A9P6AQS8-F1
#
_cell.length_a   1.000
_cell.length_b   1.000
_cell.length_c   1.000
_cell.angle_alpha   90.00
_cell.angle_beta   90.00
_cell.angle_gamma   90.00
#
_symmetry.space_group_name_H-M   'P 1'
#
loop_
_entity.id
_entity.type
_entity.pdbx_description
1 polymer ?
#
loop_
_entity_poly.entity_id
_entity_poly.type
_entity_poly.pdbx_seq_one_letter_code
_entity_poly.pdbx_strand_id
1 'polypeptide(L)'
;MPGSHSSFTNLQPGPYPFHKFHGFSPKRHILSLGLRDPNDPQVLHANGNDYVVAHSVRGSKKVTPSSYRSFAASLRPDILFSLPDIPYTPVPHSQKRVTKSIERSLLWLTDQLIDHISRDVAPPAIFVHLLGGLVSEARSAFANGLLEPLKEKPHIHQGVFGYVLDLLPIRHSLSSGPSEPLPLPIVTSLLHASLDPLPQTKPRLLTGSSSPHEILHHILHSGVDLFDSAWAQRAADWGIALDFCFPVLRQDITKGQAITARPVAHNLYDELYATDFKRLAVDLLGSAELKHDSAGEDNEKRICPCTACSPTFSSSLQLSMIPETRCGMSRHHRSPVGISTICWHTHEMSAHALLVSHNLSVLDAFFAGVREVLSAPNGEELFALEVNNFSRVYLDTLLGSDGVMEQGKASWKKVDLARGKAVSSERGKKFNGAEDCLVQA
;
A
#
# COMPACT_ATOMS: atom_id res chain seq x y z
N MET A 1 23.92 7.54 38.33
CA MET A 1 22.64 6.80 38.27
C MET A 1 22.32 6.57 36.81
N PRO A 2 22.54 5.39 36.23
CA PRO A 2 22.20 5.14 34.84
C PRO A 2 20.67 5.13 34.69
N GLY A 3 20.20 5.86 33.70
CA GLY A 3 18.78 6.13 33.46
C GLY A 3 17.95 4.86 33.31
N SER A 4 16.73 4.93 33.84
CA SER A 4 15.70 3.91 33.72
C SER A 4 15.56 3.43 32.27
N HIS A 5 16.02 2.22 32.00
CA HIS A 5 15.52 1.44 30.88
C HIS A 5 14.00 1.35 31.06
N SER A 6 13.23 1.95 30.16
CA SER A 6 11.79 1.69 30.10
C SER A 6 11.63 0.21 29.83
N SER A 7 11.37 -0.57 30.88
CA SER A 7 10.96 -1.96 30.74
C SER A 7 9.70 -1.95 29.88
N PHE A 8 9.75 -2.62 28.72
CA PHE A 8 8.57 -2.78 27.88
C PHE A 8 7.62 -3.73 28.61
N THR A 9 6.69 -3.16 29.38
CA THR A 9 5.81 -3.91 30.28
C THR A 9 4.82 -4.84 29.58
N ASN A 10 4.80 -4.88 28.24
CA ASN A 10 3.87 -5.67 27.43
C ASN A 10 4.54 -6.51 26.33
N LEU A 11 5.85 -6.76 26.38
CA LEU A 11 6.50 -7.64 25.39
C LEU A 11 5.97 -9.07 25.54
N GLN A 12 5.48 -9.62 24.42
CA GLN A 12 5.06 -11.01 24.37
C GLN A 12 6.29 -11.92 24.55
N PRO A 13 6.23 -12.97 25.38
CA PRO A 13 7.34 -13.89 25.52
C PRO A 13 7.35 -14.90 24.37
N GLY A 14 8.54 -15.40 24.04
CA GLY A 14 8.75 -16.49 23.07
C GLY A 14 9.64 -16.09 21.88
N PRO A 15 9.85 -17.03 20.93
CA PRO A 15 10.74 -16.80 19.79
C PRO A 15 10.20 -15.81 18.76
N TYR A 16 8.88 -15.64 18.68
CA TYR A 16 8.19 -14.77 17.71
C TYR A 16 7.24 -13.79 18.42
N PRO A 17 7.77 -12.81 19.18
CA PRO A 17 6.95 -11.94 20.02
C PRO A 17 6.04 -11.02 19.20
N PHE A 18 6.49 -10.51 18.05
CA PHE A 18 5.69 -9.65 17.17
C PHE A 18 4.50 -10.39 16.55
N HIS A 19 4.71 -11.62 16.07
CA HIS A 19 3.65 -12.50 15.57
C HIS A 19 2.61 -12.82 16.64
N LYS A 20 3.08 -13.20 17.84
CA LYS A 20 2.21 -13.54 18.95
C LYS A 20 1.34 -12.36 19.38
N PHE A 21 1.89 -11.15 19.37
CA PHE A 21 1.13 -9.94 19.69
C PHE A 21 -0.01 -9.69 18.69
N HIS A 22 0.22 -9.95 17.39
CA HIS A 22 -0.78 -9.75 16.34
C HIS A 22 -1.70 -10.96 16.10
N GLY A 23 -1.45 -12.10 16.77
CA GLY A 23 -2.19 -13.34 16.53
C GLY A 23 -1.90 -13.99 15.17
N PHE A 24 -0.81 -13.61 14.51
CA PHE A 24 -0.46 -14.13 13.19
C PHE A 24 0.49 -15.33 13.29
N SER A 25 0.21 -16.40 12.54
CA SER A 25 1.13 -17.54 12.46
C SER A 25 2.37 -17.20 11.62
N PRO A 26 3.60 -17.43 12.11
CA PRO A 26 4.82 -17.26 11.32
C PRO A 26 4.90 -18.14 10.07
N LYS A 27 4.10 -19.22 9.99
CA LYS A 27 4.03 -20.08 8.81
C LYS A 27 3.21 -19.51 7.66
N ARG A 28 2.41 -18.48 7.92
CA ARG A 28 1.43 -17.92 6.96
C ARG A 28 1.56 -16.43 6.73
N HIS A 29 2.26 -15.71 7.60
CA HIS A 29 2.34 -14.26 7.58
C HIS A 29 3.80 -13.83 7.73
N ILE A 30 4.14 -12.75 7.05
CA ILE A 30 5.42 -12.04 7.18
C ILE A 30 5.10 -10.71 7.84
N LEU A 31 5.81 -10.36 8.92
CA LEU A 31 5.63 -9.10 9.61
C LEU A 31 6.85 -8.20 9.43
N SER A 32 6.61 -7.00 8.92
CA SER A 32 7.62 -5.98 8.71
C SER A 32 7.55 -4.90 9.78
N LEU A 33 8.69 -4.32 10.14
CA LEU A 33 8.80 -3.18 11.04
C LEU A 33 9.47 -2.02 10.33
N GLY A 34 8.76 -0.90 10.23
CA GLY A 34 9.29 0.39 9.83
C GLY A 34 8.99 1.44 10.90
N LEU A 35 9.79 2.49 10.95
CA LEU A 35 9.56 3.57 11.91
C LEU A 35 8.31 4.41 11.55
N ARG A 36 8.07 4.60 10.25
CA ARG A 36 7.02 5.47 9.72
C ARG A 36 6.14 4.67 8.76
N ASP A 37 4.88 5.08 8.67
CA ASP A 37 4.02 4.66 7.57
C ASP A 37 4.52 5.34 6.28
N PRO A 38 4.92 4.58 5.24
CA PRO A 38 5.40 5.16 3.98
C PRO A 38 4.33 5.98 3.25
N ASN A 39 3.06 5.83 3.63
CA ASN A 39 1.92 6.53 3.06
C ASN A 39 1.44 7.75 3.86
N ASP A 40 2.07 8.07 4.99
CA ASP A 40 1.66 9.21 5.82
C ASP A 40 2.30 10.53 5.30
N PRO A 41 1.50 11.48 4.76
CA PRO A 41 2.02 12.73 4.22
C PRO A 41 2.29 13.78 5.32
N GLN A 42 2.13 13.44 6.60
CA GLN A 42 2.24 14.41 7.68
C GLN A 42 3.60 15.11 7.69
N VAL A 43 3.57 16.45 7.67
CA VAL A 43 4.76 17.29 7.89
C VAL A 43 5.19 17.15 9.35
N LEU A 44 6.49 16.87 9.54
CA LEU A 44 7.07 16.65 10.86
C LEU A 44 8.13 17.69 11.19
N HIS A 45 8.45 17.80 12.48
CA HIS A 45 9.62 18.55 12.93
C HIS A 45 10.90 17.97 12.33
N ALA A 46 11.89 18.84 12.10
CA ALA A 46 13.15 18.44 11.52
C ALA A 46 13.87 17.36 12.34
N ASN A 47 14.45 16.37 11.67
CA ASN A 47 15.29 15.36 12.31
C ASN A 47 16.59 16.00 12.85
N GLY A 48 17.05 15.48 13.99
CA GLY A 48 18.30 15.89 14.64
C GLY A 48 19.54 15.28 14.00
N ASN A 49 20.68 15.38 14.68
CA ASN A 49 21.92 14.73 14.23
C ASN A 49 21.99 13.24 14.62
N ASP A 50 21.31 12.90 15.72
CA ASP A 50 21.37 11.63 16.45
C ASP A 50 19.98 10.99 16.62
N TYR A 51 18.92 11.63 16.11
CA TYR A 51 17.56 11.13 16.15
C TYR A 51 16.76 11.54 14.93
N VAL A 52 15.72 10.75 14.64
CA VAL A 52 14.63 11.09 13.72
C VAL A 52 13.34 11.31 14.50
N VAL A 53 12.45 12.14 13.96
CA VAL A 53 11.15 12.40 14.58
C VAL A 53 10.11 11.45 14.01
N ALA A 54 9.36 10.74 14.85
CA ALA A 54 8.23 9.91 14.43
C ALA A 54 6.95 10.39 15.11
N HIS A 55 5.82 10.30 14.42
CA HIS A 55 4.53 10.56 15.02
C HIS A 55 3.99 9.30 15.71
N SER A 56 3.39 9.46 16.87
CA SER A 56 2.71 8.39 17.59
C SER A 56 1.32 8.85 18.01
N VAL A 57 0.50 7.94 18.51
CA VAL A 57 -0.81 8.30 19.10
C VAL A 57 -0.72 9.31 20.25
N ARG A 58 0.47 9.52 20.83
CA ARG A 58 0.75 10.53 21.88
C ARG A 58 1.49 11.76 21.34
N GLY A 59 1.52 11.96 20.02
CA GLY A 59 2.25 13.04 19.36
C GLY A 59 3.67 12.66 18.95
N SER A 60 4.45 13.68 18.61
CA SER A 60 5.82 13.58 18.08
C SER A 60 6.80 13.02 19.11
N LYS A 61 7.57 12.00 18.72
CA LYS A 61 8.63 11.40 19.52
C LYS A 61 9.96 11.41 18.77
N LYS A 62 11.04 11.63 19.52
CA LYS A 62 12.41 11.48 19.03
C LYS A 62 12.84 10.02 19.17
N VAL A 63 13.32 9.43 18.08
CA VAL A 63 13.79 8.04 18.02
C VAL A 63 15.24 8.04 17.59
N THR A 64 16.11 7.53 18.47
CA THR A 64 17.54 7.36 18.18
C THR A 64 17.80 6.01 17.52
N PRO A 65 18.89 5.86 16.73
CA PRO A 65 19.27 4.57 16.15
C PRO A 65 19.39 3.44 17.18
N SER A 66 19.95 3.73 18.37
CA SER A 66 20.06 2.76 19.46
C SER A 66 18.71 2.30 20.00
N SER A 67 17.76 3.23 20.17
CA SER A 67 16.40 2.90 20.60
C SER A 67 15.67 2.06 19.54
N TYR A 68 15.82 2.41 18.26
CA TYR A 68 15.22 1.67 17.15
C TYR A 68 15.74 0.23 17.06
N ARG A 69 17.07 0.03 17.20
CA ARG A 69 17.67 -1.30 17.28
C ARG A 69 17.15 -2.11 18.47
N SER A 70 16.96 -1.46 19.62
CA SER A 70 16.37 -2.11 20.80
C SER A 70 14.92 -2.55 20.56
N PHE A 71 14.10 -1.72 19.90
CA PHE A 71 12.75 -2.08 19.50
C PHE A 71 12.75 -3.26 18.53
N ALA A 72 13.57 -3.21 17.48
CA ALA A 72 13.68 -4.28 16.50
C ALA A 72 14.13 -5.62 17.13
N ALA A 73 15.11 -5.57 18.04
CA ALA A 73 15.58 -6.75 18.77
C ALA A 73 14.51 -7.34 19.69
N SER A 74 13.69 -6.49 20.30
CA SER A 74 12.62 -6.91 21.21
C SER A 74 11.43 -7.52 20.45
N LEU A 75 11.10 -6.98 19.28
CA LEU A 75 9.97 -7.42 18.45
C LEU A 75 10.34 -8.62 17.55
N ARG A 76 11.59 -8.74 17.12
CA ARG A 76 12.05 -9.77 16.17
C ARG A 76 11.13 -9.90 14.94
N PRO A 77 10.96 -8.82 14.15
CA PRO A 77 10.19 -8.87 12.90
C PRO A 77 10.89 -9.75 11.85
N ASP A 78 10.15 -10.22 10.84
CA ASP A 78 10.74 -10.93 9.70
C ASP A 78 11.51 -9.97 8.79
N ILE A 79 10.90 -8.81 8.54
CA ILE A 79 11.47 -7.72 7.72
C ILE A 79 11.71 -6.50 8.60
N LEU A 80 12.88 -5.89 8.48
CA LEU A 80 13.22 -4.66 9.16
C LEU A 80 13.59 -3.58 8.13
N PHE A 81 12.82 -2.50 8.10
CA PHE A 81 13.19 -1.33 7.31
C PHE A 81 14.28 -0.54 8.06
N SER A 82 15.38 -0.25 7.37
CA SER A 82 16.49 0.53 7.92
C SER A 82 16.02 1.93 8.30
N LEU A 83 16.55 2.49 9.39
CA LEU A 83 16.21 3.84 9.82
C LEU A 83 16.74 4.91 8.84
N PRO A 84 15.87 5.69 8.15
CA PRO A 84 16.35 6.68 7.18
C PRO A 84 16.18 8.12 7.70
N ASP A 85 17.12 9.02 7.38
CA ASP A 85 17.01 10.48 7.64
C ASP A 85 16.25 11.20 6.50
N ILE A 86 15.08 10.70 6.11
CA ILE A 86 14.26 11.38 5.09
C ILE A 86 13.64 12.65 5.72
N PRO A 87 13.84 13.83 5.10
CA PRO A 87 13.22 15.07 5.55
C PRO A 87 11.74 15.10 5.15
N TYR A 88 10.85 15.23 6.14
CA TYR A 88 9.41 15.49 5.95
C TYR A 88 9.06 16.94 6.33
N THR A 89 10.04 17.83 6.20
CA THR A 89 9.85 19.27 6.34
C THR A 89 9.47 19.87 4.98
N PRO A 90 8.93 21.09 4.93
CA PRO A 90 8.65 21.76 3.65
C PRO A 90 9.88 21.84 2.73
N VAL A 91 9.65 21.67 1.44
CA VAL A 91 10.63 21.84 0.35
C VAL A 91 10.80 23.33 -0.01
N PRO A 92 11.93 23.78 -0.59
CA PRO A 92 13.10 23.01 -1.04
C PRO A 92 14.09 22.67 0.08
N HIS A 93 14.88 21.61 -0.12
CA HIS A 93 15.98 21.24 0.77
C HIS A 93 17.32 21.70 0.22
N SER A 94 18.18 22.25 1.10
CA SER A 94 19.54 22.62 0.70
C SER A 94 20.38 21.39 0.38
N GLN A 95 21.36 21.54 -0.53
CA GLN A 95 22.31 20.46 -0.85
C GLN A 95 22.96 19.89 0.41
N LYS A 96 23.38 20.76 1.35
CA LYS A 96 23.94 20.37 2.65
C LYS A 96 22.99 19.49 3.47
N ARG A 97 21.67 19.71 3.40
CA ARG A 97 20.69 18.86 4.10
C ARG A 97 20.58 17.48 3.45
N VAL A 98 20.57 17.43 2.12
CA VAL A 98 20.53 16.17 1.36
C VAL A 98 21.79 15.34 1.63
N THR A 99 22.98 15.92 1.54
CA THR A 99 24.25 15.24 1.85
C THR A 99 24.25 14.66 3.27
N LYS A 100 23.85 15.46 4.27
CA LYS A 100 23.77 14.98 5.66
C LYS A 100 22.78 13.82 5.83
N SER A 101 21.66 13.84 5.11
CA SER A 101 20.68 12.74 5.19
C SER A 101 21.24 11.42 4.65
N ILE A 102 22.04 11.49 3.58
CA ILE A 102 22.74 10.35 2.98
C ILE A 102 23.77 9.80 3.95
N GLU A 103 24.70 10.64 4.42
CA GLU A 103 25.78 10.25 5.34
C GLU A 103 25.25 9.59 6.61
N ARG A 104 24.21 10.17 7.23
CA ARG A 104 23.61 9.63 8.45
C ARG A 104 22.91 8.31 8.22
N SER A 105 22.16 8.18 7.13
CA SER A 105 21.42 6.95 6.84
C SER A 105 22.39 5.80 6.56
N LEU A 106 23.49 6.04 5.83
CA LEU A 106 24.55 5.06 5.62
C LEU A 106 25.26 4.68 6.93
N LEU A 107 25.56 5.66 7.79
CA LEU A 107 26.15 5.42 9.10
C LEU A 107 25.24 4.56 9.99
N TRP A 108 23.97 4.92 10.10
CA TRP A 108 23.01 4.19 10.94
C TRP A 108 22.74 2.77 10.43
N LEU A 109 22.71 2.59 9.11
CA LEU A 109 22.64 1.27 8.48
C LEU A 109 23.88 0.43 8.80
N THR A 110 25.07 1.02 8.64
CA THR A 110 26.35 0.36 8.92
C THR A 110 26.41 -0.12 10.37
N ASP A 111 26.07 0.75 11.32
CA ASP A 111 25.99 0.41 12.75
C ASP A 111 25.00 -0.73 13.02
N GLN A 112 23.84 -0.72 12.34
CA GLN A 112 22.84 -1.77 12.48
C GLN A 112 23.34 -3.11 11.93
N LEU A 113 24.03 -3.11 10.79
CA LEU A 113 24.61 -4.32 10.22
C LEU A 113 25.73 -4.90 11.10
N ILE A 114 26.62 -4.07 11.65
CA ILE A 114 27.68 -4.50 12.57
C ILE A 114 27.09 -5.10 13.85
N ASP A 115 26.08 -4.47 14.43
CA ASP A 115 25.38 -4.96 15.62
C ASP A 115 24.72 -6.32 15.36
N HIS A 116 24.18 -6.55 14.15
CA HIS A 116 23.63 -7.85 13.76
C HIS A 116 24.69 -8.94 13.56
N ILE A 117 25.84 -8.61 12.98
CA ILE A 117 26.93 -9.58 12.81
C ILE A 117 27.51 -9.98 14.17
N SER A 118 27.55 -9.03 15.11
CA SER A 118 28.05 -9.26 16.47
C SER A 118 27.13 -10.13 17.34
N ARG A 119 25.89 -10.37 16.92
CA ARG A 119 24.88 -11.12 17.68
C ARG A 119 24.75 -12.54 17.15
N ASP A 120 24.66 -13.51 18.06
CA ASP A 120 24.41 -14.92 17.73
C ASP A 120 22.93 -15.23 17.40
N VAL A 121 22.23 -14.25 16.82
CA VAL A 121 20.81 -14.36 16.48
C VAL A 121 20.66 -14.07 15.01
N ALA A 122 19.96 -14.95 14.30
CA ALA A 122 19.64 -14.74 12.88
C ALA A 122 19.04 -13.32 12.67
N PRO A 123 19.66 -12.49 11.82
CA PRO A 123 19.18 -11.14 11.59
C PRO A 123 17.88 -11.14 10.78
N PRO A 124 17.01 -10.12 10.96
CA PRO A 124 15.85 -9.95 10.09
C PRO A 124 16.29 -9.63 8.65
N ALA A 125 15.39 -9.82 7.68
CA ALA A 125 15.61 -9.36 6.32
C ALA A 125 15.57 -7.83 6.28
N ILE A 126 16.72 -7.19 6.06
CA ILE A 126 16.83 -5.73 6.10
C ILE A 126 16.51 -5.13 4.73
N PHE A 127 15.52 -4.26 4.67
CA PHE A 127 15.24 -3.44 3.50
C PHE A 127 15.77 -2.02 3.73
N VAL A 128 16.53 -1.49 2.77
CA VAL A 128 17.12 -0.16 2.86
C VAL A 128 16.38 0.85 1.99
N HIS A 129 16.00 1.99 2.57
CA HIS A 129 15.44 3.10 1.80
C HIS A 129 16.53 3.74 0.93
N LEU A 130 16.24 3.96 -0.34
CA LEU A 130 17.13 4.63 -1.29
C LEU A 130 16.87 6.15 -1.24
N LEU A 131 17.82 6.90 -0.68
CA LEU A 131 17.71 8.34 -0.46
C LEU A 131 18.20 9.15 -1.67
N GLY A 132 18.06 10.48 -1.60
CA GLY A 132 18.53 11.44 -2.61
C GLY A 132 17.46 12.41 -3.10
N GLY A 133 16.18 12.20 -2.72
CA GLY A 133 15.08 13.12 -3.04
C GLY A 133 14.88 13.27 -4.54
N LEU A 134 14.83 14.52 -5.04
CA LEU A 134 14.71 14.83 -6.47
C LEU A 134 16.05 15.04 -7.19
N VAL A 135 17.17 14.76 -6.52
CA VAL A 135 18.51 15.01 -7.08
C VAL A 135 19.12 13.68 -7.53
N SER A 136 19.28 13.51 -8.84
CA SER A 136 19.81 12.28 -9.45
C SER A 136 21.21 11.94 -8.93
N GLU A 137 22.10 12.92 -8.85
CA GLU A 137 23.47 12.75 -8.38
C GLU A 137 23.51 12.33 -6.91
N ALA A 138 22.59 12.84 -6.08
CA ALA A 138 22.47 12.47 -4.68
C ALA A 138 21.94 11.03 -4.52
N ARG A 139 21.04 10.60 -5.40
CA ARG A 139 20.55 9.22 -5.47
C ARG A 139 21.65 8.24 -5.83
N SER A 140 22.43 8.56 -6.86
CA SER A 140 23.59 7.74 -7.23
C SER A 140 24.67 7.75 -6.16
N ALA A 141 24.90 8.89 -5.48
CA ALA A 141 25.82 8.95 -4.35
C ALA A 141 25.40 8.03 -3.20
N PHE A 142 24.11 7.99 -2.85
CA PHE A 142 23.61 7.05 -1.83
C PHE A 142 23.81 5.60 -2.26
N ALA A 143 23.47 5.27 -3.51
CA ALA A 143 23.66 3.93 -4.08
C ALA A 143 25.13 3.49 -4.05
N ASN A 144 26.05 4.36 -4.46
CA ASN A 144 27.49 4.10 -4.41
C ASN A 144 28.00 3.94 -2.97
N GLY A 145 27.44 4.66 -2.00
CA GLY A 145 27.73 4.47 -0.58
C GLY A 145 27.38 3.06 -0.07
N LEU A 146 26.36 2.39 -0.64
CA LEU A 146 26.05 0.99 -0.32
C LEU A 146 27.09 0.00 -0.90
N LEU A 147 27.93 0.44 -1.83
CA LEU A 147 29.04 -0.33 -2.37
C LEU A 147 30.33 -0.14 -1.56
N GLU A 148 30.32 0.66 -0.49
CA GLU A 148 31.51 0.75 0.37
C GLU A 148 31.72 -0.53 1.20
N PRO A 149 32.97 -0.87 1.54
CA PRO A 149 33.29 -2.06 2.30
C PRO A 149 32.81 -1.97 3.75
N LEU A 150 32.24 -3.06 4.25
CA LEU A 150 31.91 -3.23 5.66
C LEU A 150 33.09 -3.93 6.36
N LYS A 151 33.37 -3.60 7.63
CA LYS A 151 34.55 -4.13 8.35
C LYS A 151 34.70 -5.67 8.32
N GLU A 152 33.61 -6.41 8.13
CA GLU A 152 33.55 -7.88 8.15
C GLU A 152 32.84 -8.52 6.93
N LYS A 153 32.30 -7.72 6.00
CA LYS A 153 31.69 -8.18 4.75
C LYS A 153 32.22 -7.31 3.62
N PRO A 154 32.45 -7.83 2.40
CA PRO A 154 33.16 -7.07 1.40
C PRO A 154 32.45 -5.76 1.01
N HIS A 155 31.10 -5.66 1.11
CA HIS A 155 30.35 -4.44 0.81
C HIS A 155 29.06 -4.33 1.67
N ILE A 156 28.60 -3.10 2.00
CA ILE A 156 27.38 -2.83 2.78
C ILE A 156 26.14 -3.46 2.12
N HIS A 157 26.01 -3.35 0.79
CA HIS A 157 24.85 -3.87 0.08
C HIS A 157 24.67 -5.37 0.32
N GLN A 158 25.71 -6.16 0.57
CA GLN A 158 25.57 -7.60 0.86
C GLN A 158 24.94 -7.88 2.23
N GLY A 159 24.96 -6.91 3.14
CA GLY A 159 24.28 -6.98 4.43
C GLY A 159 22.77 -6.72 4.34
N VAL A 160 22.27 -6.12 3.24
CA VAL A 160 20.84 -5.84 3.05
C VAL A 160 20.17 -6.92 2.20
N PHE A 161 18.89 -7.16 2.44
CA PHE A 161 18.08 -8.11 1.68
C PHE A 161 17.47 -7.46 0.42
N GLY A 162 16.96 -6.24 0.52
CA GLY A 162 16.30 -5.54 -0.59
C GLY A 162 16.33 -4.03 -0.48
N TYR A 163 15.79 -3.37 -1.49
CA TYR A 163 15.78 -1.91 -1.62
C TYR A 163 14.36 -1.36 -1.55
N VAL A 164 14.18 -0.19 -0.93
CA VAL A 164 12.90 0.53 -0.85
C VAL A 164 13.01 1.87 -1.56
N LEU A 165 12.05 2.16 -2.42
CA LEU A 165 11.91 3.41 -3.15
C LEU A 165 10.61 4.07 -2.70
N ASP A 166 10.71 5.21 -2.01
CA ASP A 166 9.54 5.92 -1.52
C ASP A 166 9.07 6.99 -2.51
N LEU A 167 7.85 6.84 -3.02
CA LEU A 167 7.25 7.81 -3.94
C LEU A 167 6.60 8.99 -3.22
N LEU A 168 6.18 8.83 -1.96
CA LEU A 168 5.47 9.91 -1.24
C LEU A 168 6.33 11.19 -1.08
N PRO A 169 7.61 11.13 -0.66
CA PRO A 169 8.45 12.32 -0.60
C PRO A 169 8.69 12.96 -1.98
N ILE A 170 8.78 12.14 -3.03
CA ILE A 170 8.91 12.59 -4.43
C ILE A 170 7.64 13.32 -4.85
N ARG A 171 6.47 12.76 -4.56
CA ARG A 171 5.16 13.36 -4.84
C ARG A 171 5.00 14.70 -4.14
N HIS A 172 5.30 14.78 -2.85
CA HIS A 172 5.24 16.05 -2.13
C HIS A 172 6.20 17.12 -2.70
N SER A 173 7.26 16.71 -3.39
CA SER A 173 8.23 17.63 -3.99
C SER A 173 7.90 18.02 -5.45
N LEU A 174 7.26 17.14 -6.22
CA LEU A 174 6.96 17.34 -7.65
C LEU A 174 5.52 17.76 -7.94
N SER A 175 4.56 17.27 -7.15
CA SER A 175 3.15 17.48 -7.44
C SER A 175 2.64 18.80 -6.86
N SER A 176 1.73 19.44 -7.60
CA SER A 176 0.97 20.61 -7.12
C SER A 176 -0.02 20.24 -6.00
N GLY A 177 -0.17 18.94 -5.68
CA GLY A 177 -1.02 18.41 -4.63
C GLY A 177 -0.94 16.88 -4.54
N PRO A 178 -1.28 16.27 -3.39
CA PRO A 178 -1.13 14.83 -3.14
C PRO A 178 -1.95 13.93 -4.08
N SER A 179 -2.95 14.51 -4.74
CA SER A 179 -3.90 13.79 -5.60
C SER A 179 -3.55 13.89 -7.08
N GLU A 180 -2.52 14.66 -7.45
CA GLU A 180 -2.10 14.80 -8.84
C GLU A 180 -1.23 13.62 -9.31
N PRO A 181 -1.36 13.22 -10.59
CA PRO A 181 -0.49 12.23 -11.20
C PRO A 181 0.99 12.65 -11.13
N LEU A 182 1.87 11.68 -10.89
CA LEU A 182 3.31 11.93 -10.93
C LEU A 182 3.81 12.02 -12.38
N PRO A 183 4.79 12.89 -12.69
CA PRO A 183 5.45 12.89 -13.99
C PRO A 183 6.36 11.66 -14.11
N LEU A 184 5.79 10.55 -14.58
CA LEU A 184 6.42 9.23 -14.61
C LEU A 184 7.82 9.19 -15.27
N PRO A 185 8.12 9.92 -16.37
CA PRO A 185 9.47 9.92 -16.94
C PRO A 185 10.54 10.48 -15.99
N ILE A 186 10.20 11.54 -15.24
CA ILE A 186 11.11 12.13 -14.25
C ILE A 186 11.33 11.13 -13.10
N VAL A 187 10.25 10.53 -12.60
CA VAL A 187 10.34 9.52 -11.54
C VAL A 187 11.18 8.34 -12.00
N THR A 188 10.97 7.84 -13.22
CA THR A 188 11.72 6.73 -13.81
C THR A 188 13.22 7.02 -13.81
N SER A 189 13.62 8.21 -14.28
CA SER A 189 15.03 8.67 -14.25
C SER A 189 15.60 8.68 -12.83
N LEU A 190 14.84 9.16 -11.84
CA LEU A 190 15.26 9.14 -10.44
C LEU A 190 15.41 7.71 -9.90
N LEU A 191 14.50 6.78 -10.24
CA LEU A 191 14.61 5.38 -9.81
C LEU A 191 15.86 4.71 -10.42
N HIS A 192 16.14 4.93 -11.71
CA HIS A 192 17.36 4.44 -12.37
C HIS A 192 18.62 4.99 -11.72
N ALA A 193 18.67 6.29 -11.41
CA ALA A 193 19.81 6.88 -10.73
C ALA A 193 20.12 6.21 -9.38
N SER A 194 19.10 5.66 -8.69
CA SER A 194 19.27 4.88 -7.45
C SER A 194 19.60 3.41 -7.70
N LEU A 195 19.06 2.79 -8.76
CA LEU A 195 19.10 1.34 -8.98
C LEU A 195 20.25 0.88 -9.88
N ASP A 196 20.62 1.65 -10.90
CA ASP A 196 21.62 1.26 -11.89
C ASP A 196 23.00 0.91 -11.29
N PRO A 197 23.49 1.58 -10.23
CA PRO A 197 24.76 1.19 -9.58
C PRO A 197 24.67 -0.11 -8.77
N LEU A 198 23.46 -0.58 -8.44
CA LEU A 198 23.24 -1.66 -7.48
C LEU A 198 22.99 -3.01 -8.18
N PRO A 199 23.30 -4.15 -7.53
CA PRO A 199 23.00 -5.45 -8.09
C PRO A 199 21.50 -5.67 -8.30
N GLN A 200 21.15 -6.20 -9.47
CA GLN A 200 19.77 -6.46 -9.84
C GLN A 200 19.17 -7.72 -9.17
N THR A 201 19.98 -8.49 -8.43
CA THR A 201 19.58 -9.76 -7.82
C THR A 201 18.72 -9.62 -6.56
N LYS A 202 18.40 -8.39 -6.15
CA LYS A 202 17.70 -8.10 -4.90
C LYS A 202 16.32 -7.51 -5.16
N PRO A 203 15.32 -7.87 -4.34
CA PRO A 203 13.97 -7.36 -4.49
C PRO A 203 13.91 -5.85 -4.27
N ARG A 204 13.12 -5.20 -5.11
CA ARG A 204 12.85 -3.76 -5.11
C ARG A 204 11.40 -3.52 -4.68
N LEU A 205 11.23 -2.90 -3.52
CA LEU A 205 9.94 -2.47 -2.99
C LEU A 205 9.72 -0.99 -3.36
N LEU A 206 8.60 -0.70 -3.99
CA LEU A 206 8.12 0.65 -4.23
C LEU A 206 6.96 0.94 -3.28
N THR A 207 7.01 2.06 -2.58
CA THR A 207 5.94 2.51 -1.69
C THR A 207 5.31 3.80 -2.21
N GLY A 208 3.99 3.96 -2.00
CA GLY A 208 3.25 5.17 -2.35
C GLY A 208 2.77 5.25 -3.80
N SER A 209 2.69 4.11 -4.50
CA SER A 209 1.99 4.01 -5.79
C SER A 209 0.49 4.29 -5.60
N SER A 210 -0.14 5.02 -6.52
CA SER A 210 -1.53 5.47 -6.34
C SER A 210 -2.51 4.98 -7.42
N SER A 211 -2.05 4.36 -8.50
CA SER A 211 -2.92 3.81 -9.56
C SER A 211 -2.33 2.52 -10.16
N PRO A 212 -3.16 1.64 -10.78
CA PRO A 212 -2.66 0.46 -11.48
C PRO A 212 -1.79 0.83 -12.68
N HIS A 213 -2.04 1.96 -13.35
CA HIS A 213 -1.20 2.47 -14.43
C HIS A 213 0.20 2.82 -13.94
N GLU A 214 0.30 3.50 -12.79
CA GLU A 214 1.58 3.81 -12.14
C GLU A 214 2.35 2.53 -11.78
N ILE A 215 1.65 1.51 -11.24
CA ILE A 215 2.24 0.20 -10.93
C ILE A 215 2.79 -0.47 -12.20
N LEU A 216 1.99 -0.61 -13.26
CA LEU A 216 2.41 -1.22 -14.52
C LEU A 216 3.60 -0.48 -15.14
N HIS A 217 3.60 0.85 -15.09
CA HIS A 217 4.70 1.67 -15.59
C HIS A 217 6.01 1.35 -14.85
N HIS A 218 5.99 1.24 -13.53
CA HIS A 218 7.18 0.96 -12.73
C HIS A 218 7.67 -0.49 -12.84
N ILE A 219 6.77 -1.45 -13.05
CA ILE A 219 7.16 -2.82 -13.38
C ILE A 219 7.92 -2.83 -14.71
N LEU A 220 7.34 -2.21 -15.76
CA LEU A 220 7.89 -2.23 -17.11
C LEU A 220 9.21 -1.47 -17.23
N HIS A 221 9.30 -0.26 -16.66
CA HIS A 221 10.45 0.62 -16.89
C HIS A 221 11.50 0.58 -15.79
N SER A 222 11.13 0.25 -14.55
CA SER A 222 12.05 0.29 -13.40
C SER A 222 12.30 -1.08 -12.76
N GLY A 223 11.62 -2.14 -13.25
CA GLY A 223 11.79 -3.51 -12.77
C GLY A 223 11.49 -3.65 -11.28
N VAL A 224 10.43 -3.02 -10.80
CA VAL A 224 9.99 -3.10 -9.40
C VAL A 224 9.28 -4.43 -9.12
N ASP A 225 9.58 -5.06 -7.98
CA ASP A 225 9.09 -6.40 -7.62
C ASP A 225 7.93 -6.39 -6.63
N LEU A 226 7.94 -5.44 -5.68
CA LEU A 226 6.99 -5.36 -4.57
C LEU A 226 6.33 -3.98 -4.52
N PHE A 227 5.05 -3.96 -4.16
CA PHE A 227 4.23 -2.75 -4.02
C PHE A 227 3.40 -2.81 -2.75
N ASP A 228 3.05 -1.65 -2.20
CA ASP A 228 2.07 -1.54 -1.13
C ASP A 228 0.63 -1.40 -1.68
N SER A 229 -0.35 -1.85 -0.89
CA SER A 229 -1.77 -1.82 -1.26
C SER A 229 -2.57 -0.75 -0.52
N ALA A 230 -1.90 0.21 0.14
CA ALA A 230 -2.58 1.15 1.03
C ALA A 230 -3.58 2.05 0.27
N TRP A 231 -3.29 2.39 -0.99
CA TRP A 231 -4.18 3.20 -1.82
C TRP A 231 -5.52 2.50 -2.12
N ALA A 232 -5.51 1.17 -2.30
CA ALA A 232 -6.73 0.39 -2.55
C ALA A 232 -7.63 0.32 -1.31
N GLN A 233 -7.02 0.27 -0.12
CA GLN A 233 -7.75 0.40 1.14
C GLN A 233 -8.29 1.83 1.33
N ARG A 234 -7.49 2.86 1.05
CA ARG A 234 -7.95 4.26 1.11
C ARG A 234 -9.11 4.54 0.15
N ALA A 235 -9.13 3.93 -1.02
CA ALA A 235 -10.26 4.01 -1.93
C ALA A 235 -11.56 3.51 -1.25
N ALA A 236 -11.48 2.41 -0.49
CA ALA A 236 -12.62 1.91 0.26
C ALA A 236 -13.05 2.79 1.44
N ASP A 237 -12.12 3.53 2.07
CA ASP A 237 -12.46 4.55 3.09
C ASP A 237 -13.39 5.63 2.50
N TRP A 238 -13.23 5.92 1.21
CA TRP A 238 -13.99 6.95 0.48
C TRP A 238 -15.11 6.39 -0.39
N GLY A 239 -15.51 5.13 -0.19
CA GLY A 239 -16.63 4.52 -0.92
C GLY A 239 -16.35 4.29 -2.41
N ILE A 240 -15.09 4.06 -2.78
CA ILE A 240 -14.66 3.84 -4.17
C ILE A 240 -14.39 2.35 -4.38
N ALA A 241 -15.05 1.78 -5.39
CA ALA A 241 -14.86 0.39 -5.82
C ALA A 241 -13.91 0.32 -7.01
N LEU A 242 -12.86 -0.51 -6.90
CA LEU A 242 -11.98 -0.81 -8.03
C LEU A 242 -12.66 -1.79 -8.98
N ASP A 243 -12.54 -1.53 -10.28
CA ASP A 243 -13.13 -2.35 -11.34
C ASP A 243 -12.23 -2.35 -12.57
N PHE A 244 -11.23 -3.23 -12.53
CA PHE A 244 -10.34 -3.48 -13.65
C PHE A 244 -9.78 -4.90 -13.57
N CYS A 245 -9.25 -5.39 -14.68
CA CYS A 245 -8.56 -6.67 -14.73
C CYS A 245 -7.30 -6.58 -15.59
N PHE A 246 -6.32 -7.44 -15.30
CA PHE A 246 -5.09 -7.56 -16.08
C PHE A 246 -4.72 -9.05 -16.19
N PRO A 247 -4.37 -9.59 -17.37
CA PRO A 247 -4.59 -9.00 -18.70
C PRO A 247 -6.04 -8.60 -18.95
N VAL A 248 -6.23 -7.65 -19.86
CA VAL A 248 -7.49 -7.20 -20.42
C VAL A 248 -8.16 -8.36 -21.16
N LEU A 249 -9.49 -8.45 -21.05
CA LEU A 249 -10.26 -9.50 -21.71
C LEU A 249 -10.20 -9.32 -23.23
N ARG A 250 -9.95 -10.42 -23.98
CA ARG A 250 -9.83 -10.38 -25.46
C ARG A 250 -11.03 -9.76 -26.17
N GLN A 251 -12.23 -9.93 -25.60
CA GLN A 251 -13.47 -9.37 -26.11
C GLN A 251 -13.49 -7.84 -26.12
N ASP A 252 -12.74 -7.20 -25.20
CA ASP A 252 -12.61 -5.75 -25.12
C ASP A 252 -11.59 -5.21 -26.15
N ILE A 253 -10.77 -6.10 -26.73
CA ILE A 253 -9.77 -5.77 -27.75
C ILE A 253 -10.33 -5.96 -29.17
N THR A 254 -11.15 -6.98 -29.42
CA THR A 254 -11.60 -7.38 -30.77
C THR A 254 -12.83 -6.65 -31.29
N LYS A 255 -13.62 -5.99 -30.44
CA LYS A 255 -14.73 -5.14 -30.90
C LYS A 255 -14.15 -3.86 -31.50
N GLY A 256 -13.90 -3.86 -32.81
CA GLY A 256 -13.53 -2.68 -33.61
C GLY A 256 -14.57 -1.55 -33.67
N GLN A 257 -15.50 -1.49 -32.73
CA GLN A 257 -16.31 -0.31 -32.42
C GLN A 257 -15.53 0.50 -31.38
N ALA A 258 -15.51 1.84 -31.52
CA ALA A 258 -14.80 2.76 -30.63
C ALA A 258 -14.72 2.22 -29.20
N ILE A 259 -13.52 1.83 -28.75
CA ILE A 259 -13.29 1.32 -27.39
C ILE A 259 -13.82 2.41 -26.47
N THR A 260 -14.99 2.19 -25.87
CA THR A 260 -15.53 3.09 -24.87
C THR A 260 -14.64 2.90 -23.66
N ALA A 261 -13.63 3.75 -23.55
CA ALA A 261 -12.65 3.68 -22.50
C ALA A 261 -13.37 3.73 -21.14
N ARG A 262 -13.06 2.77 -20.27
CA ARG A 262 -13.75 2.52 -19.00
C ARG A 262 -12.95 3.12 -17.84
N PRO A 263 -13.60 3.62 -16.78
CA PRO A 263 -12.88 4.01 -15.58
C PRO A 263 -12.37 2.78 -14.84
N VAL A 264 -11.20 2.87 -14.21
CA VAL A 264 -10.64 1.82 -13.34
C VAL A 264 -11.37 1.70 -12.00
N ALA A 265 -12.21 2.67 -11.64
CA ALA A 265 -12.87 2.72 -10.36
C ALA A 265 -14.16 3.53 -10.42
N HIS A 266 -15.09 3.21 -9.51
CA HIS A 266 -16.41 3.82 -9.44
C HIS A 266 -16.66 4.46 -8.07
N ASN A 267 -17.26 5.65 -8.06
CA ASN A 267 -17.71 6.32 -6.84
C ASN A 267 -19.11 5.82 -6.45
N LEU A 268 -19.23 5.03 -5.38
CA LEU A 268 -20.51 4.41 -4.98
C LEU A 268 -21.52 5.39 -4.37
N TYR A 269 -21.13 6.65 -4.16
CA TYR A 269 -22.05 7.73 -3.77
C TYR A 269 -22.82 8.33 -4.94
N ASP A 270 -22.48 7.97 -6.19
CA ASP A 270 -23.20 8.48 -7.37
C ASP A 270 -24.65 7.96 -7.39
N GLU A 271 -25.59 8.82 -7.81
CA GLU A 271 -27.01 8.49 -7.93
C GLU A 271 -27.25 7.33 -8.92
N LEU A 272 -26.33 7.15 -9.87
CA LEU A 272 -26.32 6.02 -10.80
C LEU A 272 -26.34 4.66 -10.08
N TYR A 273 -25.73 4.59 -8.90
CA TYR A 273 -25.66 3.37 -8.10
C TYR A 273 -26.76 3.29 -7.03
N ALA A 274 -27.60 4.34 -6.87
CA ALA A 274 -28.65 4.39 -5.84
C ALA A 274 -29.62 3.19 -5.90
N THR A 275 -29.90 2.73 -7.12
CA THR A 275 -30.81 1.61 -7.41
C THR A 275 -30.11 0.46 -8.12
N ASP A 276 -28.77 0.50 -8.22
CA ASP A 276 -28.01 -0.57 -8.82
C ASP A 276 -27.75 -1.68 -7.79
N PHE A 277 -28.43 -2.82 -7.99
CA PHE A 277 -28.25 -4.02 -7.17
C PHE A 277 -27.26 -5.02 -7.78
N LYS A 278 -26.53 -4.60 -8.83
CA LYS A 278 -25.42 -5.38 -9.37
C LYS A 278 -24.25 -5.43 -8.38
N ARG A 279 -23.32 -6.32 -8.69
CA ARG A 279 -22.05 -6.49 -7.97
C ARG A 279 -21.12 -5.29 -8.17
N LEU A 280 -20.10 -5.18 -7.31
CA LEU A 280 -19.14 -4.07 -7.33
C LEU A 280 -18.19 -4.06 -8.54
N ALA A 281 -17.74 -5.22 -9.02
CA ALA A 281 -16.97 -5.29 -10.26
C ALA A 281 -17.90 -5.64 -11.42
N VAL A 282 -18.09 -4.73 -12.37
CA VAL A 282 -18.90 -4.99 -13.55
C VAL A 282 -18.13 -5.90 -14.52
N ASP A 283 -16.82 -5.69 -14.64
CA ASP A 283 -15.95 -6.41 -15.60
C ASP A 283 -15.51 -7.80 -15.12
N LEU A 284 -15.55 -8.05 -13.80
CA LEU A 284 -15.31 -9.38 -13.22
C LEU A 284 -16.65 -10.03 -12.85
N LEU A 285 -16.98 -11.19 -13.40
CA LEU A 285 -18.20 -11.95 -13.08
C LEU A 285 -18.34 -12.26 -11.58
N GLY A 286 -19.57 -12.40 -11.09
CA GLY A 286 -19.85 -13.05 -9.81
C GLY A 286 -19.97 -14.57 -9.96
N SER A 287 -19.59 -15.34 -8.94
CA SER A 287 -19.68 -16.82 -8.96
C SER A 287 -21.10 -17.36 -9.19
N ALA A 288 -22.14 -16.55 -8.93
CA ALA A 288 -23.54 -16.95 -9.10
C ALA A 288 -24.01 -16.94 -10.56
N GLU A 289 -23.33 -16.25 -11.46
CA GLU A 289 -23.77 -16.02 -12.85
C GLU A 289 -23.34 -17.13 -13.82
N LEU A 290 -22.50 -18.06 -13.37
CA LEU A 290 -22.09 -19.25 -14.14
C LEU A 290 -23.24 -20.20 -14.47
N LYS A 291 -24.43 -20.05 -13.87
CA LYS A 291 -25.52 -21.03 -13.99
C LYS A 291 -26.52 -20.75 -15.11
N HIS A 292 -26.44 -19.61 -15.82
CA HIS A 292 -27.44 -19.27 -16.85
C HIS A 292 -26.95 -19.32 -18.30
N ASP A 293 -25.64 -19.41 -18.57
CA ASP A 293 -25.13 -19.56 -19.94
C ASP A 293 -24.99 -21.05 -20.29
N SER A 294 -26.11 -21.63 -20.72
CA SER A 294 -26.11 -22.94 -21.39
C SER A 294 -25.65 -22.75 -22.84
N ALA A 295 -24.66 -23.56 -23.24
CA ALA A 295 -24.18 -23.78 -24.61
C ALA A 295 -23.24 -22.71 -25.23
N GLY A 296 -21.95 -23.05 -25.27
CA GLY A 296 -21.16 -22.94 -26.50
C GLY A 296 -20.65 -21.55 -26.90
N GLU A 297 -19.80 -20.93 -26.08
CA GLU A 297 -18.72 -20.05 -26.53
C GLU A 297 -17.73 -19.94 -25.36
N ASP A 298 -16.44 -20.11 -25.65
CA ASP A 298 -15.33 -20.10 -24.68
C ASP A 298 -15.08 -18.65 -24.18
N ASN A 299 -16.09 -18.10 -23.51
CA ASN A 299 -16.10 -16.74 -23.03
C ASN A 299 -15.31 -16.72 -21.72
N GLU A 300 -14.03 -16.36 -21.83
CA GLU A 300 -13.01 -16.24 -20.78
C GLU A 300 -13.38 -15.16 -19.74
N LYS A 301 -14.54 -15.30 -19.10
CA LYS A 301 -15.09 -14.32 -18.16
C LYS A 301 -14.47 -14.56 -16.78
N ARG A 302 -13.63 -13.64 -16.32
CA ARG A 302 -12.95 -13.73 -15.01
C ARG A 302 -13.92 -13.41 -13.88
N ILE A 303 -13.91 -14.21 -12.81
CA ILE A 303 -14.80 -14.04 -11.66
C ILE A 303 -14.09 -13.27 -10.54
N CYS A 304 -14.73 -12.27 -9.94
CA CYS A 304 -14.22 -11.60 -8.76
C CYS A 304 -14.28 -12.57 -7.56
N PRO A 305 -13.14 -12.93 -6.93
CA PRO A 305 -13.12 -13.92 -5.85
C PRO A 305 -13.53 -13.34 -4.48
N CYS A 306 -13.83 -12.04 -4.41
CA CYS A 306 -14.07 -11.36 -3.13
C CYS A 306 -15.38 -11.82 -2.47
N THR A 307 -15.45 -11.65 -1.16
CA THR A 307 -16.61 -12.07 -0.36
C THR A 307 -17.88 -11.27 -0.68
N ALA A 308 -17.74 -10.05 -1.20
CA ALA A 308 -18.85 -9.19 -1.60
C ALA A 308 -19.50 -9.66 -2.91
N CYS A 309 -18.70 -9.88 -3.96
CA CYS A 309 -19.16 -10.27 -5.30
C CYS A 309 -19.44 -11.77 -5.42
N SER A 310 -18.70 -12.60 -4.68
CA SER A 310 -18.78 -14.06 -4.72
C SER A 310 -18.82 -14.66 -3.30
N PRO A 311 -19.90 -14.42 -2.53
CA PRO A 311 -20.01 -14.92 -1.17
C PRO A 311 -19.96 -16.45 -1.16
N THR A 312 -19.02 -17.02 -0.40
CA THR A 312 -18.92 -18.45 -0.16
C THR A 312 -19.20 -18.73 1.31
N PHE A 313 -20.16 -19.61 1.59
CA PHE A 313 -20.50 -20.01 2.95
C PHE A 313 -20.09 -21.46 3.17
N SER A 314 -19.29 -21.69 4.22
CA SER A 314 -18.90 -23.03 4.66
C SER A 314 -20.07 -23.70 5.38
N SER A 315 -20.90 -24.41 4.61
CA SER A 315 -22.10 -25.16 5.06
C SER A 315 -23.14 -24.31 5.81
N SER A 316 -24.42 -24.58 5.55
CA SER A 316 -25.50 -24.05 6.37
C SER A 316 -25.25 -24.39 7.83
N LEU A 317 -25.13 -23.39 8.70
CA LEU A 317 -25.38 -23.57 10.14
C LEU A 317 -26.72 -24.29 10.24
N GLN A 318 -26.71 -25.58 10.57
CA GLN A 318 -27.94 -26.32 10.85
C GLN A 318 -28.50 -25.78 12.16
N LEU A 319 -29.25 -24.69 12.07
CA LEU A 319 -30.05 -24.22 13.19
C LEU A 319 -31.26 -25.15 13.28
N SER A 320 -31.15 -26.12 14.18
CA SER A 320 -32.16 -27.14 14.53
C SER A 320 -32.18 -28.38 13.61
N MET A 321 -31.86 -29.53 14.20
CA MET A 321 -32.08 -30.84 13.59
C MET A 321 -33.58 -31.14 13.57
N ILE A 322 -34.22 -31.03 12.40
CA ILE A 322 -35.35 -31.91 12.08
C ILE A 322 -34.71 -33.15 11.45
N PRO A 323 -34.85 -34.34 12.05
CA PRO A 323 -34.19 -35.54 11.53
C PRO A 323 -34.98 -36.03 10.32
N GLU A 324 -34.55 -35.63 9.13
CA GLU A 324 -34.55 -36.48 7.93
C GLU A 324 -33.97 -35.72 6.73
N THR A 325 -33.32 -36.46 5.85
CA THR A 325 -32.61 -36.06 4.61
C THR A 325 -31.19 -35.49 4.77
N ARG A 326 -30.20 -36.39 4.67
CA ARG A 326 -28.81 -36.04 4.30
C ARG A 326 -28.80 -35.59 2.84
N CYS A 327 -28.91 -34.28 2.59
CA CYS A 327 -28.58 -33.72 1.28
C CYS A 327 -27.05 -33.46 1.22
N GLY A 328 -26.40 -33.94 0.16
CA GLY A 328 -24.95 -33.88 -0.01
C GLY A 328 -24.40 -32.47 0.09
N MET A 329 -23.23 -32.33 0.71
CA MET A 329 -22.53 -31.05 0.88
C MET A 329 -22.03 -30.53 -0.47
N SER A 330 -22.83 -29.69 -1.12
CA SER A 330 -22.37 -28.84 -2.23
C SER A 330 -22.11 -27.44 -1.69
N ARG A 331 -20.97 -26.83 -2.04
CA ARG A 331 -20.78 -25.38 -1.86
C ARG A 331 -21.85 -24.67 -2.69
N HIS A 332 -22.86 -24.10 -2.05
CA HIS A 332 -23.91 -23.36 -2.72
C HIS A 332 -23.46 -21.90 -2.89
N HIS A 333 -23.06 -21.52 -4.09
CA HIS A 333 -22.95 -20.11 -4.48
C HIS A 333 -24.36 -19.52 -4.55
N ARG A 334 -24.63 -18.48 -3.76
CA ARG A 334 -25.88 -17.69 -3.83
C ARG A 334 -25.65 -16.40 -4.61
N SER A 335 -26.75 -15.74 -5.01
CA SER A 335 -26.75 -14.40 -5.60
C SER A 335 -25.79 -13.47 -4.83
N PRO A 336 -25.03 -12.59 -5.52
CA PRO A 336 -24.21 -11.60 -4.86
C PRO A 336 -25.01 -10.87 -3.79
N VAL A 337 -24.36 -10.52 -2.68
CA VAL A 337 -24.98 -9.58 -1.74
C VAL A 337 -24.97 -8.25 -2.47
N GLY A 338 -26.13 -7.84 -2.99
CA GLY A 338 -26.30 -6.48 -3.48
C GLY A 338 -26.05 -5.55 -2.30
N ILE A 339 -24.85 -4.95 -2.26
CA ILE A 339 -24.55 -3.93 -1.27
C ILE A 339 -25.33 -2.71 -1.72
N SER A 340 -26.51 -2.52 -1.15
CA SER A 340 -27.30 -1.34 -1.40
C SER A 340 -26.45 -0.12 -1.07
N THR A 341 -26.40 0.85 -1.97
CA THR A 341 -25.77 2.16 -1.77
C THR A 341 -26.29 2.90 -0.55
N ILE A 342 -27.42 2.48 0.01
CA ILE A 342 -27.94 2.96 1.29
C ILE A 342 -26.96 2.69 2.45
N CYS A 343 -26.21 1.58 2.42
CA CYS A 343 -25.21 1.27 3.44
C CYS A 343 -24.00 2.23 3.37
N TRP A 344 -23.73 2.81 2.18
CA TRP A 344 -22.70 3.84 2.01
C TRP A 344 -23.16 5.18 2.55
N HIS A 345 -24.39 5.58 2.25
CA HIS A 345 -24.97 6.83 2.76
C HIS A 345 -25.20 6.84 4.28
N THR A 346 -25.08 5.68 4.93
CA THR A 346 -25.18 5.52 6.40
C THR A 346 -23.82 5.32 7.08
N HIS A 347 -22.71 5.23 6.31
CA HIS A 347 -21.36 4.94 6.81
C HIS A 347 -21.35 3.69 7.71
N GLU A 348 -22.00 2.61 7.26
CA GLU A 348 -21.95 1.32 7.96
C GLU A 348 -20.56 0.67 7.82
N MET A 349 -19.99 0.23 8.95
CA MET A 349 -18.67 -0.40 8.98
C MET A 349 -18.61 -1.72 8.20
N SER A 350 -19.75 -2.44 8.11
CA SER A 350 -19.90 -3.68 7.33
C SER A 350 -19.71 -3.42 5.83
N ALA A 351 -20.31 -2.36 5.29
CA ALA A 351 -20.14 -1.98 3.90
C ALA A 351 -18.66 -1.68 3.61
N HIS A 352 -18.02 -0.86 4.45
CA HIS A 352 -16.60 -0.56 4.34
C HIS A 352 -15.73 -1.83 4.31
N ALA A 353 -15.95 -2.78 5.23
CA ALA A 353 -15.21 -4.05 5.25
C ALA A 353 -15.38 -4.88 3.96
N LEU A 354 -16.59 -4.92 3.40
CA LEU A 354 -16.86 -5.60 2.13
C LEU A 354 -16.14 -4.95 0.96
N LEU A 355 -16.07 -3.62 0.93
CA LEU A 355 -15.37 -2.88 -0.12
C LEU A 355 -13.85 -2.97 0.00
N VAL A 356 -13.30 -2.96 1.22
CA VAL A 356 -11.87 -3.26 1.44
C VAL A 356 -11.57 -4.67 0.93
N SER A 357 -12.39 -5.66 1.27
CA SER A 357 -12.25 -7.04 0.77
C SER A 357 -12.30 -7.09 -0.76
N HIS A 358 -13.22 -6.34 -1.39
CA HIS A 358 -13.33 -6.22 -2.84
C HIS A 358 -12.07 -5.62 -3.47
N ASN A 359 -11.69 -4.41 -3.07
CA ASN A 359 -10.56 -3.68 -3.65
C ASN A 359 -9.24 -4.45 -3.52
N LEU A 360 -8.99 -5.07 -2.36
CA LEU A 360 -7.79 -5.90 -2.17
C LEU A 360 -7.82 -7.18 -3.01
N SER A 361 -8.99 -7.78 -3.22
CA SER A 361 -9.13 -8.96 -4.09
C SER A 361 -8.92 -8.62 -5.58
N VAL A 362 -9.40 -7.46 -6.02
CA VAL A 362 -9.16 -6.95 -7.38
C VAL A 362 -7.66 -6.71 -7.59
N LEU A 363 -7.00 -6.08 -6.62
CA LEU A 363 -5.56 -5.83 -6.68
C LEU A 363 -4.73 -7.12 -6.65
N ASP A 364 -5.12 -8.11 -5.84
CA ASP A 364 -4.47 -9.43 -5.81
C ASP A 364 -4.62 -10.18 -7.15
N ALA A 365 -5.83 -10.17 -7.72
CA ALA A 365 -6.09 -10.74 -9.04
C ALA A 365 -5.30 -10.03 -10.15
N PHE A 366 -5.20 -8.70 -10.07
CA PHE A 366 -4.36 -7.90 -10.96
C PHE A 366 -2.89 -8.34 -10.91
N PHE A 367 -2.29 -8.42 -9.71
CA PHE A 367 -0.90 -8.89 -9.58
C PHE A 367 -0.73 -10.35 -10.00
N ALA A 368 -1.74 -11.21 -9.79
CA ALA A 368 -1.72 -12.58 -10.29
C ALA A 368 -1.65 -12.63 -11.82
N GLY A 369 -2.45 -11.82 -12.51
CA GLY A 369 -2.41 -11.72 -13.96
C GLY A 369 -1.12 -11.10 -14.50
N VAL A 370 -0.52 -10.14 -13.78
CA VAL A 370 0.82 -9.62 -14.13
C VAL A 370 1.85 -10.75 -14.12
N ARG A 371 1.86 -11.57 -13.05
CA ARG A 371 2.77 -12.72 -12.95
C ARG A 371 2.50 -13.77 -14.02
N GLU A 372 1.23 -14.03 -14.34
CA GLU A 372 0.82 -14.95 -15.40
C GLU A 372 1.41 -14.52 -16.75
N VAL A 373 1.23 -13.25 -17.14
CA VAL A 373 1.76 -12.70 -18.40
C VAL A 373 3.29 -12.76 -18.44
N LEU A 374 3.96 -12.34 -17.36
CA LEU A 374 5.42 -12.34 -17.28
C LEU A 374 6.03 -13.76 -17.29
N SER A 375 5.29 -14.77 -16.83
CA SER A 375 5.75 -16.17 -16.82
C SER A 375 5.72 -16.85 -18.20
N ALA A 376 5.09 -16.23 -19.20
CA ALA A 376 5.02 -16.76 -20.55
C ALA A 376 6.39 -16.73 -21.27
N PRO A 377 6.64 -17.57 -22.29
CA PRO A 377 7.93 -17.64 -22.99
C PRO A 377 8.42 -16.32 -23.60
N ASN A 378 7.49 -15.44 -23.99
CA ASN A 378 7.76 -14.07 -24.49
C ASN A 378 7.19 -13.02 -23.51
N GLY A 379 7.29 -13.28 -22.21
CA GLY A 379 6.58 -12.55 -21.18
C GLY A 379 6.84 -11.04 -21.16
N GLU A 380 8.06 -10.59 -21.46
CA GLU A 380 8.41 -9.16 -21.49
C GLU A 380 7.70 -8.41 -22.62
N GLU A 381 7.75 -8.93 -23.86
CA GLU A 381 7.08 -8.34 -25.01
C GLU A 381 5.55 -8.39 -24.87
N LEU A 382 5.03 -9.53 -24.38
CA LEU A 382 3.60 -9.70 -24.10
C LEU A 382 3.13 -8.75 -23.00
N PHE A 383 3.93 -8.56 -21.95
CA PHE A 383 3.62 -7.63 -20.88
C PHE A 383 3.58 -6.18 -21.39
N ALA A 384 4.56 -5.75 -22.18
CA ALA A 384 4.57 -4.42 -22.77
C ALA A 384 3.35 -4.17 -23.67
N LEU A 385 2.98 -5.16 -24.50
CA LEU A 385 1.75 -5.11 -25.31
C LEU A 385 0.51 -4.98 -24.43
N GLU A 386 0.45 -5.75 -23.35
CA GLU A 386 -0.70 -5.80 -22.46
C GLU A 386 -0.86 -4.53 -21.62
N VAL A 387 0.24 -3.90 -21.21
CA VAL A 387 0.24 -2.57 -20.56
C VAL A 387 -0.35 -1.52 -21.50
N ASN A 388 -0.04 -1.58 -22.79
CA ASN A 388 -0.63 -0.71 -23.80
C ASN A 388 -2.14 -0.99 -23.99
N ASN A 389 -2.53 -2.27 -24.04
CA ASN A 389 -3.95 -2.65 -24.09
C ASN A 389 -4.71 -2.15 -22.87
N PHE A 390 -4.15 -2.33 -21.67
CA PHE A 390 -4.72 -1.85 -20.42
C PHE A 390 -4.92 -0.34 -20.45
N SER A 391 -3.91 0.42 -20.87
CA SER A 391 -3.99 1.89 -20.97
C SER A 391 -5.00 2.39 -22.00
N ARG A 392 -5.33 1.58 -23.01
CA ARG A 392 -6.37 1.88 -24.02
C ARG A 392 -7.77 1.58 -23.52
N VAL A 393 -7.95 0.50 -22.75
CA VAL A 393 -9.26 0.06 -22.27
C VAL A 393 -9.65 0.77 -20.97
N TYR A 394 -8.70 0.94 -20.06
CA TYR A 394 -8.91 1.53 -18.75
C TYR A 394 -8.27 2.92 -18.67
N LEU A 395 -9.09 3.93 -18.42
CA LEU A 395 -8.63 5.31 -18.21
C LEU A 395 -8.13 5.49 -16.78
N ASP A 396 -6.97 6.14 -16.62
CA ASP A 396 -6.49 6.59 -15.31
C ASP A 396 -7.32 7.78 -14.82
N THR A 397 -8.50 7.46 -14.31
CA THR A 397 -9.49 8.40 -13.75
C THR A 397 -9.41 8.47 -12.23
N LEU A 398 -8.49 7.73 -11.61
CA LEU A 398 -8.34 7.70 -10.15
C LEU A 398 -7.80 9.00 -9.60
N LEU A 399 -6.79 9.55 -10.26
CA LEU A 399 -6.02 10.71 -9.81
C LEU A 399 -6.47 12.01 -10.51
N GLY A 400 -5.97 13.13 -10.02
CA GLY A 400 -6.29 14.49 -10.45
C GLY A 400 -7.36 15.16 -9.56
N SER A 401 -7.46 16.48 -9.68
CA SER A 401 -8.47 17.29 -8.96
C SER A 401 -9.92 16.82 -9.21
N ASP A 402 -10.20 16.38 -10.44
CA ASP A 402 -11.49 15.85 -10.85
C ASP A 402 -11.53 14.31 -10.85
N GLY A 403 -10.50 13.67 -10.30
CA GLY A 403 -10.39 12.20 -10.21
C GLY A 403 -11.37 11.58 -9.23
N VAL A 404 -11.70 10.31 -9.45
CA VAL A 404 -12.67 9.54 -8.66
C VAL A 404 -12.31 9.53 -7.17
N MET A 405 -11.01 9.55 -6.83
CA MET A 405 -10.52 9.61 -5.45
C MET A 405 -10.94 10.88 -4.72
N GLU A 406 -10.75 12.06 -5.33
CA GLU A 406 -11.16 13.32 -4.71
C GLU A 406 -12.68 13.48 -4.70
N GLN A 407 -13.38 13.00 -5.73
CA GLN A 407 -14.85 12.96 -5.75
C GLN A 407 -15.42 12.12 -4.61
N GLY A 408 -14.94 10.87 -4.43
CA GLY A 408 -15.40 9.98 -3.37
C GLY A 408 -15.11 10.56 -1.98
N LYS A 409 -13.92 11.14 -1.79
CA LYS A 409 -13.55 11.83 -0.54
C LYS A 409 -14.45 13.03 -0.24
N ALA A 410 -14.83 13.81 -1.26
CA ALA A 410 -15.78 14.91 -1.10
C ALA A 410 -17.18 14.39 -0.73
N SER A 411 -17.66 13.33 -1.37
CA SER A 411 -18.94 12.69 -1.04
C SER A 411 -18.96 12.12 0.37
N TRP A 412 -17.93 11.39 0.78
CA TRP A 412 -17.76 10.87 2.13
C TRP A 412 -17.82 11.99 3.18
N LYS A 413 -17.12 13.11 2.95
CA LYS A 413 -17.17 14.29 3.84
C LYS A 413 -18.58 14.87 3.94
N LYS A 414 -19.32 14.96 2.83
CA LYS A 414 -20.71 15.46 2.83
C LYS A 414 -21.61 14.57 3.70
N VAL A 415 -21.47 13.25 3.61
CA VAL A 415 -22.23 12.31 4.44
C VAL A 415 -21.83 12.42 5.91
N ASP A 416 -20.54 12.55 6.22
CA ASP A 416 -20.08 12.73 7.61
C ASP A 416 -20.59 14.03 8.24
N LEU A 417 -20.64 15.12 7.46
CA LEU A 417 -21.25 16.39 7.82
C LEU A 417 -22.76 16.23 8.09
N ALA A 418 -23.48 15.56 7.19
CA ALA A 418 -24.92 15.30 7.34
C ALA A 418 -25.26 14.48 8.60
N ARG A 419 -24.35 13.61 9.04
CA ARG A 419 -24.47 12.84 10.30
C ARG A 419 -24.15 13.64 11.56
N GLY A 420 -23.69 14.89 11.43
CA GLY A 420 -23.38 15.77 12.56
C GLY A 420 -22.04 15.48 13.27
N LYS A 421 -21.19 14.60 12.72
CA LYS A 421 -19.88 14.25 13.33
C LYS A 421 -18.85 15.36 13.19
N ALA A 422 -18.83 16.07 12.07
CA ALA A 422 -17.91 17.19 11.84
C ALA A 422 -18.13 18.36 12.83
N VAL A 423 -19.37 18.65 13.22
CA VAL A 423 -19.71 19.72 14.18
C VAL A 423 -19.15 19.44 15.58
N SER A 424 -19.04 18.16 15.96
CA SER A 424 -18.46 17.75 17.25
C SER A 424 -16.93 17.85 17.24
N SER A 425 -16.27 17.56 16.11
CA SER A 425 -14.82 17.71 15.98
C SER A 425 -14.35 19.16 15.93
N GLU A 426 -15.12 20.07 15.31
CA GLU A 426 -14.82 21.51 15.32
C GLU A 426 -15.07 22.14 16.69
N ARG A 427 -16.10 21.70 17.42
CA ARG A 427 -16.30 22.07 18.84
C ARG A 427 -15.16 21.56 19.72
N GLY A 428 -14.66 20.34 19.50
CA GLY A 428 -13.48 19.81 20.21
C GLY A 428 -12.19 20.60 19.93
N LYS A 429 -11.97 21.04 18.68
CA LYS A 429 -10.85 21.94 18.34
C LYS A 429 -11.00 23.34 18.94
N LYS A 430 -12.23 23.88 19.02
CA LYS A 430 -12.48 25.16 19.70
C LYS A 430 -12.33 25.08 21.22
N PHE A 431 -12.67 23.94 21.84
CA PHE A 431 -12.46 23.73 23.28
C PHE A 431 -10.96 23.62 23.62
N ASN A 432 -10.16 22.90 22.82
CA ASN A 432 -8.70 22.83 23.04
C ASN A 432 -7.98 24.15 22.72
N GLY A 433 -8.52 24.99 21.83
CA GLY A 433 -7.98 26.34 21.58
C GLY A 433 -8.34 27.39 22.63
N ALA A 434 -9.27 27.09 23.55
CA ALA A 434 -9.67 28.00 24.62
C ALA A 434 -8.87 27.79 25.91
N GLU A 435 -8.27 26.62 26.14
CA GLU A 435 -7.38 26.38 27.28
C GLU A 435 -5.99 27.04 27.11
N ASP A 436 -5.53 27.23 25.86
CA ASP A 436 -4.27 27.94 25.57
C ASP A 436 -4.35 29.48 25.74
N CYS A 437 -5.56 30.04 25.92
CA CYS A 437 -5.77 31.48 26.06
C CYS A 437 -5.84 31.96 27.53
N LEU A 438 -5.77 31.04 28.51
CA LEU A 438 -5.87 31.35 29.95
C LEU A 438 -4.55 31.22 30.73
N VAL A 439 -3.41 31.04 30.05
CA VAL A 439 -2.06 31.00 30.68
C VAL A 439 -1.21 32.25 30.36
N GLN A 440 -1.82 33.27 29.74
CA GLN A 440 -1.21 34.60 29.62
C GLN A 440 -2.20 35.68 30.04
N ALA A 441 -2.38 35.83 31.36
CA ALA A 441 -2.85 37.06 32.00
C ALA A 441 -2.21 37.17 33.38
#